data_AF-A0A6P1A525-F1
#
_entry.id   AF-A0A6P1A525-F1
#
_cell.length_a   1.000
_cell.length_b   1.000
_cell.length_c   1.000
_cell.angle_alpha   90.00
_cell.angle_beta   90.00
_cell.angle_gamma   90.00
#
_symmetry.space_group_name_H-M   'P 1'
#
loop_
_entity.id
_entity.type
_entity.pdbx_description
1 polymer ?
#
loop_
_entity_poly.entity_id
_entity_poly.type
_entity_poly.pdbx_seq_one_letter_code
_entity_poly.pdbx_strand_id
1 'polypeptide(L)'
;MSHSLNTSHQRDPLLTIITNSLLLALLTNLAILPATARDAIASQPATLAQTTETTETSPIVNQLIGIWQYQDPETEALLRLVFADNQQMYTILPTEEGSYVAVEMGYQINPTNNPMQIDLQINSEEKALTVFELTPEGKLRLELDGIAAGNTRPETLSENATLFEKVSNDPTLPENVETVQLESPEEQARRVPIQYISLLAKAQQAYFLEKGTFAANLTELGIAANLETQSYRYEIIKPETELESVTITARSKDRELPSYTAALFVTEVDGNKTTVGGICATNEPSTSPPATPTVSSNESPEIQCPVGSSLLE
;
A
#
# COMPACT_ATOMS: atom_id res chain seq x y z
N MET A 1 -44.98 -26.51 -20.90
CA MET A 1 -44.38 -26.81 -19.58
C MET A 1 -42.88 -26.85 -19.77
N SER A 2 -42.22 -25.71 -19.59
CA SER A 2 -40.76 -25.58 -19.66
C SER A 2 -40.37 -24.67 -18.50
N HIS A 3 -39.84 -25.25 -17.43
CA HIS A 3 -39.38 -24.51 -16.26
C HIS A 3 -37.98 -23.95 -16.53
N SER A 4 -37.91 -22.62 -16.44
CA SER A 4 -36.69 -21.83 -16.28
C SER A 4 -36.09 -22.10 -14.90
N LEU A 5 -34.80 -22.46 -14.83
CA LEU A 5 -34.03 -22.44 -13.59
C LEU A 5 -33.36 -21.08 -13.48
N ASN A 6 -33.96 -20.26 -12.63
CA ASN A 6 -33.47 -18.97 -12.18
C ASN A 6 -32.54 -19.23 -10.98
N THR A 7 -31.24 -19.26 -11.18
CA THR A 7 -30.26 -19.28 -10.08
C THR A 7 -29.95 -17.84 -9.68
N SER A 8 -30.68 -17.37 -8.67
CA SER A 8 -30.36 -16.16 -7.91
C SER A 8 -29.02 -16.36 -7.19
N HIS A 9 -27.98 -15.65 -7.62
CA HIS A 9 -26.76 -15.44 -6.82
C HIS A 9 -27.14 -14.65 -5.56
N GLN A 10 -27.35 -15.36 -4.47
CA GLN A 10 -27.45 -14.78 -3.13
C GLN A 10 -26.02 -14.56 -2.66
N ARG A 11 -25.60 -13.29 -2.62
CA ARG A 11 -24.26 -12.85 -2.18
C ARG A 11 -24.15 -12.99 -0.66
N ASP A 12 -23.00 -13.46 -0.19
CA ASP A 12 -22.68 -13.61 1.24
C ASP A 12 -22.67 -12.24 1.97
N PRO A 13 -23.39 -12.11 3.11
CA PRO A 13 -23.44 -10.86 3.87
C PRO A 13 -22.14 -10.55 4.62
N LEU A 14 -21.31 -11.55 4.93
CA LEU A 14 -20.02 -11.37 5.62
C LEU A 14 -18.97 -10.67 4.75
N LEU A 15 -18.97 -10.97 3.45
CA LEU A 15 -18.17 -10.21 2.49
C LEU A 15 -18.67 -8.76 2.41
N THR A 16 -19.98 -8.55 2.57
CA THR A 16 -20.61 -7.22 2.44
C THR A 16 -20.26 -6.28 3.61
N ILE A 17 -20.04 -6.79 4.83
CA ILE A 17 -19.67 -5.96 6.00
C ILE A 17 -18.20 -5.53 5.93
N ILE A 18 -17.31 -6.39 5.41
CA ILE A 18 -15.88 -6.04 5.25
C ILE A 18 -15.65 -5.25 3.93
N THR A 19 -16.43 -5.49 2.87
CA THR A 19 -16.28 -4.73 1.61
C THR A 19 -16.93 -3.34 1.63
N ASN A 20 -17.93 -3.07 2.48
CA ASN A 20 -18.58 -1.75 2.48
C ASN A 20 -17.99 -0.74 3.47
N SER A 21 -17.24 -1.17 4.50
CA SER A 21 -16.70 -0.24 5.50
C SER A 21 -15.23 0.09 5.32
N LEU A 22 -14.44 -0.74 4.62
CA LEU A 22 -13.04 -0.39 4.28
C LEU A 22 -12.82 0.02 2.81
N LEU A 23 -13.75 -0.23 1.89
CA LEU A 23 -13.53 -0.04 0.45
C LEU A 23 -14.34 1.10 -0.21
N LEU A 24 -15.17 1.84 0.52
CA LEU A 24 -16.10 2.83 -0.06
C LEU A 24 -15.87 4.30 0.37
N ALA A 25 -14.65 4.68 0.74
CA ALA A 25 -14.31 6.08 1.04
C ALA A 25 -13.53 6.78 -0.08
N LEU A 26 -13.86 6.50 -1.35
CA LEU A 26 -13.60 7.44 -2.45
C LEU A 26 -14.93 8.05 -2.86
N LEU A 27 -15.22 9.26 -2.37
CA LEU A 27 -15.82 10.37 -3.13
C LEU A 27 -16.25 11.50 -2.17
N THR A 28 -15.84 12.72 -2.53
CA THR A 28 -16.22 14.04 -1.94
C THR A 28 -15.46 14.38 -0.63
N ASN A 29 -14.79 15.52 -0.43
CA ASN A 29 -14.85 16.85 -1.05
C ASN A 29 -13.55 17.67 -0.82
N LEU A 30 -13.35 18.65 -1.70
CA LEU A 30 -12.35 19.73 -1.63
C LEU A 30 -12.52 20.65 -0.40
N ALA A 31 -11.39 20.90 0.26
CA ALA A 31 -10.79 22.19 0.66
C ALA A 31 -11.65 23.32 1.28
N ILE A 32 -11.22 23.83 2.45
CA ILE A 32 -10.44 25.08 2.64
C ILE A 32 -10.45 25.45 4.15
N LEU A 33 -9.26 25.53 4.77
CA LEU A 33 -9.00 26.32 5.99
C LEU A 33 -8.23 27.58 5.59
N PRO A 34 -8.49 28.72 6.25
CA PRO A 34 -7.43 29.41 6.99
C PRO A 34 -7.99 30.07 8.26
N ALA A 35 -7.26 30.55 9.26
CA ALA A 35 -5.85 30.57 9.61
C ALA A 35 -5.78 31.19 11.03
N THR A 36 -4.72 30.82 11.76
CA THR A 36 -3.94 31.65 12.71
C THR A 36 -4.65 32.38 13.85
N ALA A 37 -4.18 32.10 15.06
CA ALA A 37 -3.75 33.17 15.97
C ALA A 37 -2.54 32.69 16.80
N ARG A 38 -1.46 33.47 16.69
CA ARG A 38 -0.31 33.49 17.59
C ARG A 38 -0.75 34.11 18.91
N ASP A 39 -0.23 33.62 20.03
CA ASP A 39 0.12 34.51 21.12
C ASP A 39 1.32 34.02 21.94
N ALA A 40 1.97 35.01 22.53
CA ALA A 40 3.33 35.06 23.02
C ALA A 40 3.65 34.11 24.20
N ILE A 41 4.91 33.63 24.25
CA ILE A 41 5.48 32.99 25.44
C ILE A 41 6.55 33.90 26.02
N ALA A 42 6.31 34.32 27.25
CA ALA A 42 7.28 34.96 28.13
C ALA A 42 8.32 33.94 28.61
N SER A 43 9.59 34.32 28.55
CA SER A 43 10.75 33.53 28.95
C SER A 43 10.89 33.43 30.48
N GLN A 44 10.86 32.20 31.01
CA GLN A 44 11.40 31.85 32.32
C GLN A 44 12.60 30.88 32.16
N PRO A 45 13.57 30.86 33.10
CA PRO A 45 14.77 30.05 32.97
C PRO A 45 14.48 28.58 33.30
N ALA A 46 14.82 27.69 32.36
CA ALA A 46 14.73 26.25 32.52
C ALA A 46 15.75 25.75 33.55
N THR A 47 15.27 25.17 34.65
CA THR A 47 16.05 24.29 35.50
C THR A 47 16.07 22.93 34.82
N LEU A 48 17.22 22.49 34.31
CA LEU A 48 17.41 21.19 33.67
C LEU A 48 17.34 20.08 34.74
N ALA A 49 16.13 19.62 35.03
CA ALA A 49 15.93 18.24 35.46
C ALA A 49 15.92 17.39 34.18
N GLN A 50 17.00 16.65 33.94
CA GLN A 50 17.00 15.58 32.96
C GLN A 50 16.10 14.47 33.50
N THR A 51 14.82 14.54 33.13
CA THR A 51 13.94 13.38 33.20
C THR A 51 14.37 12.48 32.05
N THR A 52 15.04 11.39 32.38
CA THR A 52 15.21 10.26 31.47
C THR A 52 13.80 9.79 31.09
N GLU A 53 13.34 10.11 29.89
CA GLU A 53 12.14 9.51 29.31
C GLU A 53 12.43 8.03 29.07
N THR A 54 12.23 7.25 30.14
CA THR A 54 12.01 5.82 30.01
C THR A 54 10.61 5.71 29.43
N THR A 55 10.48 5.15 28.23
CA THR A 55 9.19 4.85 27.61
C THR A 55 8.49 3.82 28.50
N GLU A 56 7.82 4.26 29.56
CA GLU A 56 6.95 3.40 30.35
C GLU A 56 5.75 3.03 29.45
N THR A 57 5.83 1.84 28.85
CA THR A 57 4.68 1.18 28.23
C THR A 57 3.53 1.17 29.24
N SER A 58 2.45 1.89 28.94
CA SER A 58 1.28 1.97 29.82
C SER A 58 0.78 0.56 30.20
N PRO A 59 0.35 0.32 31.46
CA PRO A 59 -0.17 -0.98 31.90
C PRO A 59 -1.31 -1.53 31.05
N ILE A 60 -2.06 -0.66 30.35
CA ILE A 60 -3.12 -1.04 29.41
C ILE A 60 -2.55 -1.68 28.14
N VAL A 61 -1.44 -1.14 27.61
CA VAL A 61 -0.79 -1.69 26.41
C VAL A 61 -0.35 -3.13 26.66
N ASN A 62 0.24 -3.40 27.83
CA ASN A 62 0.66 -4.75 28.23
C ASN A 62 -0.51 -5.73 28.39
N GLN A 63 -1.70 -5.25 28.76
CA GLN A 63 -2.89 -6.10 28.86
C GLN A 63 -3.42 -6.52 27.49
N LEU A 64 -3.28 -5.65 26.48
CA LEU A 64 -3.72 -5.94 25.11
C LEU A 64 -2.82 -6.94 24.38
N ILE A 65 -1.52 -7.01 24.71
CA ILE A 65 -0.59 -7.93 24.03
C ILE A 65 -1.09 -9.38 24.09
N GLY A 66 -1.15 -10.05 22.94
CA GLY A 66 -1.62 -11.42 22.79
C GLY A 66 -2.63 -11.60 21.66
N ILE A 67 -3.32 -12.74 21.67
CA ILE A 67 -4.30 -13.11 20.65
C ILE A 67 -5.71 -13.00 21.22
N TRP A 68 -6.56 -12.29 20.49
CA TRP A 68 -7.96 -12.05 20.78
C TRP A 68 -8.82 -12.66 19.69
N GLN A 69 -9.91 -13.32 20.06
CA GLN A 69 -10.79 -14.02 19.13
C GLN A 69 -12.24 -13.58 19.32
N TYR A 70 -12.91 -13.37 18.19
CA TYR A 70 -14.35 -13.24 18.09
C TYR A 70 -14.86 -14.30 17.11
N GLN A 71 -15.99 -14.93 17.46
CA GLN A 71 -16.70 -15.83 16.57
C GLN A 71 -18.04 -15.20 16.26
N ASP A 72 -18.31 -14.99 14.97
CA ASP A 72 -19.58 -14.46 14.53
C ASP A 72 -20.71 -15.48 14.78
N PRO A 73 -21.78 -15.12 15.50
CA PRO A 73 -22.81 -16.07 15.90
C PRO A 73 -23.72 -16.50 14.74
N GLU A 74 -23.78 -15.74 13.64
CA GLU A 74 -24.64 -16.04 12.49
C GLU A 74 -23.93 -16.94 11.47
N THR A 75 -22.64 -16.71 11.29
CA THR A 75 -21.83 -17.32 10.22
C THR A 75 -20.76 -18.29 10.72
N GLU A 76 -20.55 -18.33 12.04
CA GLU A 76 -19.48 -19.07 12.72
C GLU A 76 -18.05 -18.65 12.32
N ALA A 77 -17.91 -17.59 11.52
CA ALA A 77 -16.62 -17.10 11.07
C ALA A 77 -15.77 -16.60 12.24
N LEU A 78 -14.46 -16.88 12.17
CA LEU A 78 -13.51 -16.46 13.18
C LEU A 78 -12.76 -15.21 12.73
N LEU A 79 -12.81 -14.19 13.58
CA LEU A 79 -11.95 -13.03 13.51
C LEU A 79 -10.92 -13.12 14.64
N ARG A 80 -9.62 -13.04 14.29
CA ARG A 80 -8.56 -12.96 15.29
C ARG A 80 -7.76 -11.68 15.15
N LEU A 81 -7.52 -11.05 16.28
CA LEU A 81 -6.63 -9.90 16.41
C LEU A 81 -5.39 -10.33 17.20
N VAL A 82 -4.22 -9.91 16.74
CA VAL A 82 -2.95 -10.19 17.41
C VAL A 82 -2.30 -8.85 17.69
N PHE A 83 -2.15 -8.48 18.97
CA PHE A 83 -1.43 -7.29 19.39
C PHE A 83 -0.02 -7.68 19.82
N ALA A 84 0.99 -7.25 19.07
CA ALA A 84 2.40 -7.47 19.39
C ALA A 84 2.97 -6.32 20.24
N ASP A 85 4.10 -6.58 20.91
CA ASP A 85 4.76 -5.63 21.81
C ASP A 85 5.48 -4.47 21.10
N ASN A 86 5.68 -4.59 19.78
CA ASN A 86 6.35 -3.62 18.92
C ASN A 86 5.40 -2.60 18.26
N GLN A 87 4.17 -2.42 18.79
CA GLN A 87 3.11 -1.59 18.19
C GLN A 87 2.60 -2.10 16.83
N GLN A 88 2.88 -3.36 16.51
CA GLN A 88 2.30 -4.05 15.36
C GLN A 88 1.05 -4.81 15.80
N MET A 89 0.04 -4.79 14.94
CA MET A 89 -1.18 -5.57 15.06
C MET A 89 -1.40 -6.38 13.78
N TYR A 90 -1.97 -7.56 13.93
CA TYR A 90 -2.41 -8.38 12.81
C TYR A 90 -3.90 -8.72 12.93
N THR A 91 -4.60 -8.67 11.81
CA THR A 91 -5.95 -9.22 11.67
C THR A 91 -5.86 -10.49 10.83
N ILE A 92 -6.17 -11.64 11.42
CA ILE A 92 -6.17 -12.91 10.71
C ILE A 92 -7.55 -13.14 10.11
N LEU A 93 -7.60 -13.24 8.79
CA LEU A 93 -8.83 -13.42 8.01
C LEU A 93 -8.79 -14.77 7.28
N PRO A 94 -9.93 -15.48 7.17
CA PRO A 94 -10.03 -16.64 6.29
C PRO A 94 -9.98 -16.22 4.82
N THR A 95 -9.40 -17.06 3.96
CA THR A 95 -9.42 -16.92 2.51
C THR A 95 -10.48 -17.83 1.88
N GLU A 96 -10.85 -17.59 0.63
CA GLU A 96 -11.78 -18.46 -0.12
C GLU A 96 -11.26 -19.90 -0.29
N GLU A 97 -9.94 -20.08 -0.21
CA GLU A 97 -9.27 -21.39 -0.33
C GLU A 97 -9.22 -22.16 1.01
N GLY A 98 -9.80 -21.59 2.07
CA GLY A 98 -9.76 -22.16 3.42
C GLY A 98 -8.42 -22.00 4.13
N SER A 99 -7.51 -21.19 3.57
CA SER A 99 -6.29 -20.75 4.25
C SER A 99 -6.55 -19.48 5.07
N TYR A 100 -5.52 -18.95 5.73
CA TYR A 100 -5.59 -17.70 6.47
C TYR A 100 -4.51 -16.74 6.00
N VAL A 101 -4.85 -15.45 5.99
CA VAL A 101 -3.90 -14.35 5.78
C VAL A 101 -3.88 -13.45 7.01
N ALA A 102 -2.71 -12.94 7.37
CA ALA A 102 -2.53 -11.94 8.41
C ALA A 102 -2.35 -10.57 7.78
N VAL A 103 -3.36 -9.71 7.90
CA VAL A 103 -3.25 -8.31 7.48
C VAL A 103 -2.49 -7.54 8.54
N GLU A 104 -1.33 -7.01 8.16
CA GLU A 104 -0.43 -6.25 9.03
C GLU A 104 -0.84 -4.78 9.11
N MET A 105 -0.96 -4.25 10.33
CA MET A 105 -1.27 -2.83 10.60
C MET A 105 -0.60 -2.34 11.88
N GLY A 106 -0.21 -1.07 11.95
CA GLY A 106 0.30 -0.49 13.19
C GLY A 106 -0.85 -0.17 14.16
N TYR A 107 -0.56 -0.06 15.45
CA TYR A 107 -1.53 0.45 16.42
C TYR A 107 -0.93 1.39 17.45
N GLN A 108 -1.73 2.35 17.90
CA GLN A 108 -1.37 3.26 18.99
C GLN A 108 -2.51 3.39 19.99
N ILE A 109 -2.19 3.26 21.28
CA ILE A 109 -3.18 3.33 22.37
C ILE A 109 -3.07 4.67 23.08
N ASN A 110 -4.22 5.30 23.30
CA ASN A 110 -4.36 6.37 24.28
C ASN A 110 -5.33 5.93 25.39
N PRO A 111 -4.81 5.52 26.57
CA PRO A 111 -5.60 4.95 27.64
C PRO A 111 -6.22 6.00 28.57
N THR A 112 -5.97 7.30 28.33
CA THR A 112 -6.38 8.37 29.25
C THR A 112 -7.86 8.78 29.10
N ASN A 113 -8.45 8.44 27.97
CA ASN A 113 -9.85 8.71 27.65
C ASN A 113 -10.76 7.57 28.10
N ASN A 114 -12.06 7.87 28.24
CA ASN A 114 -13.09 6.89 28.50
C ASN A 114 -14.26 7.08 27.52
N PRO A 115 -14.51 6.14 26.58
CA PRO A 115 -13.75 4.90 26.35
C PRO A 115 -12.30 5.16 25.92
N MET A 116 -11.42 4.18 26.13
CA MET A 116 -10.02 4.29 25.72
C MET A 116 -9.92 4.35 24.21
N GLN A 117 -8.86 4.94 23.69
CA GLN A 117 -8.72 5.19 22.26
C GLN A 117 -7.64 4.29 21.67
N ILE A 118 -7.91 3.79 20.46
CA ILE A 118 -6.93 3.07 19.64
C ILE A 118 -6.94 3.63 18.21
N ASP A 119 -5.74 3.89 17.69
CA ASP A 119 -5.52 4.28 16.31
C ASP A 119 -4.94 3.08 15.57
N LEU A 120 -5.55 2.72 14.45
CA LEU A 120 -5.11 1.63 13.58
C LEU A 120 -4.45 2.24 12.36
N GLN A 121 -3.14 2.08 12.22
CA GLN A 121 -2.37 2.52 11.06
C GLN A 121 -2.49 1.46 9.96
N ILE A 122 -3.35 1.70 8.99
CA ILE A 122 -3.72 0.74 7.94
C ILE A 122 -2.56 0.57 6.94
N ASN A 123 -1.96 1.68 6.54
CA ASN A 123 -0.80 1.77 5.64
C ASN A 123 0.05 3.00 6.02
N SER A 124 0.95 3.48 5.17
CA SER A 124 1.82 4.64 5.48
C SER A 124 1.08 5.98 5.64
N GLU A 125 -0.13 6.10 5.09
CA GLU A 125 -0.88 7.37 4.98
C GLU A 125 -2.19 7.35 5.78
N GLU A 126 -2.83 6.19 5.88
CA GLU A 126 -4.20 6.06 6.36
C GLU A 126 -4.27 5.50 7.78
N LYS A 127 -5.08 6.16 8.61
CA LYS A 127 -5.43 5.74 9.97
C LYS A 127 -6.94 5.57 10.12
N ALA A 128 -7.37 4.47 10.71
CA ALA A 128 -8.71 4.35 11.29
C ALA A 128 -8.67 4.66 12.79
N LEU A 129 -9.57 5.52 13.24
CA LEU A 129 -9.64 5.96 14.63
C LEU A 129 -10.82 5.28 15.32
N THR A 130 -10.58 4.57 16.41
CA THR A 130 -11.66 3.92 17.15
C THR A 130 -11.45 3.93 18.67
N VAL A 131 -12.39 3.35 19.41
CA VAL A 131 -12.42 3.28 20.87
C VAL A 131 -12.62 1.85 21.35
N PHE A 132 -12.16 1.58 22.56
CA PHE A 132 -12.26 0.27 23.20
C PHE A 132 -12.40 0.38 24.71
N GLU A 133 -12.85 -0.70 25.33
CA GLU A 133 -12.77 -0.93 26.77
C GLU A 133 -12.28 -2.36 27.06
N LEU A 134 -11.58 -2.52 28.18
CA LEU A 134 -11.34 -3.84 28.77
C LEU A 134 -12.39 -4.05 29.85
N THR A 135 -13.17 -5.12 29.73
CA THR A 135 -14.18 -5.44 30.73
C THR A 135 -13.53 -5.94 32.03
N PRO A 136 -14.22 -5.89 33.18
CA PRO A 136 -13.70 -6.45 34.44
C PRO A 136 -13.31 -7.94 34.34
N GLU A 137 -13.94 -8.68 33.43
CA GLU A 137 -13.66 -10.09 33.15
C GLU A 137 -12.44 -10.29 32.22
N GLY A 138 -11.80 -9.21 31.79
CA GLY A 138 -10.63 -9.24 30.91
C GLY A 138 -10.96 -9.46 29.42
N LYS A 139 -12.21 -9.19 29.00
CA LYS A 139 -12.57 -9.19 27.57
C LYS A 139 -12.28 -7.84 26.93
N LEU A 140 -12.03 -7.84 25.63
CA LEU A 140 -11.82 -6.62 24.86
C LEU A 140 -13.11 -6.29 24.12
N ARG A 141 -13.73 -5.16 24.43
CA ARG A 141 -14.84 -4.64 23.65
C ARG A 141 -14.34 -3.49 22.77
N LEU A 142 -14.44 -3.66 21.46
CA LEU A 142 -13.84 -2.79 20.45
C LEU A 142 -14.90 -2.29 19.49
N GLU A 143 -14.95 -0.98 19.24
CA GLU A 143 -15.82 -0.44 18.20
C GLU A 143 -15.22 -0.69 16.82
N LEU A 144 -15.93 -1.47 16.00
CA LEU A 144 -15.54 -1.82 14.64
C LEU A 144 -16.56 -1.36 13.61
N ASP A 145 -17.74 -0.90 14.04
CA ASP A 145 -18.76 -0.41 13.12
C ASP A 145 -18.42 1.00 12.64
N GLY A 146 -18.56 1.24 11.33
CA GLY A 146 -18.31 2.54 10.71
C GLY A 146 -16.85 3.04 10.77
N ILE A 147 -15.87 2.20 11.12
CA ILE A 147 -14.46 2.60 11.14
C ILE A 147 -13.88 2.59 9.71
N ALA A 148 -13.30 3.71 9.30
CA ALA A 148 -12.61 3.84 8.01
C ALA A 148 -11.56 4.95 8.09
N ALA A 149 -10.62 4.96 7.14
CA ALA A 149 -9.67 6.05 6.99
C ALA A 149 -10.41 7.38 6.76
N GLY A 150 -9.99 8.44 7.45
CA GLY A 150 -10.59 9.77 7.34
C GLY A 150 -11.90 9.97 8.14
N ASN A 151 -12.50 8.91 8.69
CA ASN A 151 -13.64 9.05 9.58
C ASN A 151 -13.23 9.62 10.94
N THR A 152 -14.14 10.37 11.57
CA THR A 152 -13.95 10.84 12.94
C THR A 152 -14.02 9.69 13.93
N ARG A 153 -13.22 9.74 14.99
CA ARG A 153 -13.28 8.74 16.06
C ARG A 153 -14.70 8.70 16.69
N PRO A 154 -15.28 7.51 16.89
CA PRO A 154 -16.48 7.36 17.72
C PRO A 154 -16.26 7.92 19.14
N GLU A 155 -17.25 8.63 19.67
CA GLU A 155 -17.18 9.18 21.03
C GLU A 155 -17.57 8.15 22.10
N THR A 156 -18.28 7.09 21.72
CA THR A 156 -18.82 6.06 22.61
C THR A 156 -18.74 4.68 21.97
N LEU A 157 -18.77 3.62 22.79
CA LEU A 157 -18.94 2.24 22.34
C LEU A 157 -20.41 1.96 22.07
N SER A 158 -20.75 1.48 20.88
CA SER A 158 -22.10 1.04 20.55
C SER A 158 -22.47 -0.26 21.27
N GLU A 159 -23.77 -0.58 21.32
CA GLU A 159 -24.25 -1.88 21.84
C GLU A 159 -23.74 -3.06 21.00
N ASN A 160 -23.39 -2.82 19.73
CA ASN A 160 -22.87 -3.83 18.80
C ASN A 160 -21.34 -3.89 18.77
N ALA A 161 -20.64 -3.12 19.61
CA ALA A 161 -19.19 -3.16 19.69
C ALA A 161 -18.72 -4.60 19.96
N THR A 162 -17.76 -5.06 19.15
CA THR A 162 -17.35 -6.46 19.10
C THR A 162 -16.65 -6.87 20.39
N LEU A 163 -17.11 -7.96 21.00
CA LEU A 163 -16.57 -8.48 22.25
C LEU A 163 -15.63 -9.65 21.97
N PHE A 164 -14.34 -9.40 22.08
CA PHE A 164 -13.29 -10.39 21.89
C PHE A 164 -12.89 -11.06 23.20
N GLU A 165 -12.56 -12.34 23.10
CA GLU A 165 -11.98 -13.13 24.18
C GLU A 165 -10.49 -13.32 23.96
N LYS A 166 -9.69 -13.15 25.03
CA LYS A 166 -8.26 -13.42 24.97
C LYS A 166 -8.01 -14.92 24.98
N VAL A 167 -7.37 -15.43 23.93
CA VAL A 167 -7.06 -16.87 23.78
C VAL A 167 -5.58 -17.19 23.98
N SER A 168 -4.70 -16.18 23.91
CA SER A 168 -3.26 -16.32 24.17
C SER A 168 -2.67 -15.01 24.69
N ASN A 169 -1.64 -15.09 25.54
CA ASN A 169 -0.77 -13.95 25.89
C ASN A 169 0.47 -13.88 24.99
N ASP A 170 0.76 -14.94 24.24
CA ASP A 170 1.83 -14.97 23.24
C ASP A 170 1.28 -14.39 21.92
N PRO A 171 1.80 -13.25 21.44
CA PRO A 171 1.35 -12.60 20.21
C PRO A 171 1.98 -13.20 18.95
N THR A 172 2.62 -14.37 19.03
CA THR A 172 3.21 -15.03 17.86
C THR A 172 2.11 -15.44 16.88
N LEU A 173 2.28 -15.08 15.60
CA LEU A 173 1.39 -15.51 14.53
C LEU A 173 1.41 -17.04 14.38
N PRO A 174 0.28 -17.68 14.02
CA PRO A 174 0.26 -19.11 13.71
C PRO A 174 1.21 -19.46 12.56
N GLU A 175 1.81 -20.65 12.62
CA GLU A 175 2.62 -21.16 11.52
C GLU A 175 1.79 -21.26 10.23
N ASN A 176 2.41 -20.96 9.07
CA ASN A 176 1.82 -21.01 7.73
C ASN A 176 0.73 -19.95 7.43
N VAL A 177 0.74 -18.82 8.14
CA VAL A 177 -0.06 -17.66 7.76
C VAL A 177 0.80 -16.71 6.93
N GLU A 178 0.34 -16.34 5.74
CA GLU A 178 0.99 -15.33 4.91
C GLU A 178 0.64 -13.94 5.44
N THR A 179 1.65 -13.08 5.58
CA THR A 179 1.48 -11.70 6.02
C THR A 179 1.30 -10.80 4.81
N VAL A 180 0.27 -9.97 4.83
CA VAL A 180 -0.05 -9.00 3.78
C VAL A 180 -0.08 -7.60 4.39
N GLN A 181 0.64 -6.67 3.76
CA GLN A 181 0.53 -5.25 4.06
C GLN A 181 -0.47 -4.61 3.11
N LEU A 182 -1.35 -3.77 3.64
CA LEU A 182 -2.22 -2.95 2.81
C LEU A 182 -1.42 -1.77 2.28
N GLU A 183 -1.53 -1.53 0.99
CA GLU A 183 -0.89 -0.42 0.30
C GLU A 183 -1.89 0.73 0.19
N SER A 184 -1.44 1.97 0.30
CA SER A 184 -2.32 3.10 0.00
C SER A 184 -2.67 3.13 -1.49
N PRO A 185 -3.80 3.73 -1.90
CA PRO A 185 -4.11 3.92 -3.32
C PRO A 185 -3.00 4.65 -4.08
N GLU A 186 -2.31 5.58 -3.42
CA GLU A 186 -1.18 6.32 -4.00
C GLU A 186 0.04 5.42 -4.19
N GLU A 187 0.41 4.62 -3.19
CA GLU A 187 1.51 3.65 -3.29
C GLU A 187 1.25 2.61 -4.39
N GLN A 188 0.01 2.11 -4.47
CA GLN A 188 -0.39 1.18 -5.51
C GLN A 188 -0.29 1.83 -6.90
N ALA A 189 -0.77 3.07 -7.04
CA ALA A 189 -0.68 3.84 -8.27
C ALA A 189 0.77 4.11 -8.70
N ARG A 190 1.71 4.22 -7.75
CA ARG A 190 3.16 4.35 -8.01
C ARG A 190 3.82 3.03 -8.42
N ARG A 191 3.36 1.88 -7.90
CA ARG A 191 3.95 0.56 -8.21
C ARG A 191 3.58 0.00 -9.59
N VAL A 192 2.31 0.09 -9.96
CA VAL A 192 1.78 -0.45 -11.23
C VAL A 192 2.59 -0.03 -12.47
N PRO A 193 2.90 1.27 -12.70
CA PRO A 193 3.66 1.68 -13.88
C PRO A 193 5.08 1.14 -13.92
N ILE A 194 5.74 1.00 -12.77
CA ILE A 194 7.10 0.45 -12.67
C ILE A 194 7.09 -1.03 -13.09
N GLN A 195 6.14 -1.81 -12.57
CA GLN A 195 5.98 -3.22 -12.94
C GLN A 195 5.68 -3.38 -14.43
N TYR A 196 4.78 -2.55 -14.96
CA TYR A 196 4.39 -2.61 -16.37
C TYR A 196 5.54 -2.25 -17.30
N ILE A 197 6.26 -1.15 -17.04
CA ILE A 197 7.46 -0.79 -17.80
C ILE A 197 8.52 -1.87 -17.69
N SER A 198 8.75 -2.43 -16.50
CA SER A 198 9.76 -3.49 -16.30
C SER A 198 9.45 -4.73 -17.12
N LEU A 199 8.17 -5.12 -17.21
CA LEU A 199 7.72 -6.22 -18.06
C LEU A 199 8.01 -5.92 -19.54
N LEU A 200 7.66 -4.72 -20.01
CA LEU A 200 7.91 -4.33 -21.39
C LEU A 200 9.40 -4.25 -21.71
N ALA A 201 10.22 -3.73 -20.80
CA ALA A 201 11.67 -3.68 -20.97
C ALA A 201 12.26 -5.10 -21.07
N LYS A 202 11.86 -6.02 -20.18
CA LYS A 202 12.29 -7.43 -20.26
C LYS A 202 11.85 -8.10 -21.57
N ALA A 203 10.62 -7.84 -22.01
CA ALA A 203 10.13 -8.35 -23.29
C ALA A 203 10.95 -7.82 -24.48
N GLN A 204 11.32 -6.54 -24.45
CA GLN A 204 12.19 -5.93 -25.46
C GLN A 204 13.59 -6.53 -25.48
N GLN A 205 14.19 -6.79 -24.31
CA GLN A 205 15.48 -7.49 -24.22
C GLN A 205 15.40 -8.89 -24.81
N ALA A 206 14.36 -9.67 -24.45
CA ALA A 206 14.14 -11.00 -25.00
C ALA A 206 13.94 -10.96 -26.53
N TYR A 207 13.14 -10.01 -27.01
CA TYR A 207 12.91 -9.83 -28.44
C TYR A 207 14.19 -9.43 -29.19
N PHE A 208 15.03 -8.58 -28.61
CA PHE A 208 16.33 -8.23 -29.18
C PHE A 208 17.27 -9.45 -29.26
N LEU A 209 17.33 -10.28 -28.21
CA LEU A 209 18.11 -11.51 -28.22
C LEU A 209 17.66 -12.49 -29.31
N GLU A 210 16.35 -12.52 -29.62
CA GLU A 210 15.80 -13.41 -30.66
C GLU A 210 15.92 -12.83 -32.08
N LYS A 211 15.70 -11.52 -32.25
CA LYS A 211 15.54 -10.87 -33.57
C LYS A 211 16.68 -9.94 -33.96
N GLY A 212 17.59 -9.61 -33.04
CA GLY A 212 18.67 -8.65 -33.26
C GLY A 212 18.20 -7.19 -33.41
N THR A 213 16.96 -6.88 -33.04
CA THR A 213 16.40 -5.52 -33.07
C THR A 213 15.30 -5.40 -32.01
N PHE A 214 15.02 -4.18 -31.54
CA PHE A 214 13.89 -3.93 -30.65
C PHE A 214 12.55 -3.93 -31.41
N ALA A 215 11.49 -4.31 -30.73
CA ALA A 215 10.13 -4.25 -31.24
C ALA A 215 9.60 -2.81 -31.23
N ALA A 216 8.82 -2.43 -32.23
CA ALA A 216 8.21 -1.11 -32.31
C ALA A 216 6.88 -1.00 -31.55
N ASN A 217 6.25 -2.14 -31.20
CA ASN A 217 4.91 -2.17 -30.62
C ASN A 217 4.65 -3.49 -29.86
N LEU A 218 3.53 -3.57 -29.14
CA LEU A 218 3.14 -4.76 -28.37
C LEU A 218 2.83 -5.98 -29.24
N THR A 219 2.39 -5.79 -30.48
CA THR A 219 2.04 -6.90 -31.38
C THR A 219 3.29 -7.70 -31.76
N GLU A 220 4.39 -7.00 -32.05
CA GLU A 220 5.70 -7.63 -32.29
C GLU A 220 6.21 -8.38 -31.06
N LEU A 221 5.97 -7.84 -29.85
CA LEU A 221 6.31 -8.51 -28.59
C LEU A 221 5.39 -9.71 -28.26
N GLY A 222 4.31 -9.92 -29.03
CA GLY A 222 3.33 -10.97 -28.74
C GLY A 222 2.52 -10.72 -27.46
N ILE A 223 2.42 -9.46 -27.00
CA ILE A 223 1.74 -9.10 -25.75
C ILE A 223 0.33 -8.59 -26.08
N ALA A 224 -0.68 -9.29 -25.59
CA ALA A 224 -2.08 -8.87 -25.64
C ALA A 224 -2.43 -7.97 -24.44
N ALA A 225 -1.89 -6.74 -24.41
CA ALA A 225 -2.16 -5.74 -23.38
C ALA A 225 -2.47 -4.38 -23.99
N ASN A 226 -3.04 -3.48 -23.18
CA ASN A 226 -3.30 -2.10 -23.57
C ASN A 226 -2.17 -1.19 -23.10
N LEU A 227 -1.74 -0.25 -23.94
CA LEU A 227 -0.81 0.82 -23.54
C LEU A 227 -1.50 1.93 -22.72
N GLU A 228 -2.45 1.55 -21.87
CA GLU A 228 -3.22 2.48 -21.05
C GLU A 228 -3.79 1.78 -19.82
N THR A 229 -3.65 2.42 -18.66
CA THR A 229 -4.30 2.06 -17.39
C THR A 229 -5.17 3.22 -16.93
N GLN A 230 -5.80 3.11 -15.76
CA GLN A 230 -6.53 4.23 -15.17
C GLN A 230 -5.63 5.45 -14.95
N SER A 231 -4.41 5.26 -14.45
CA SER A 231 -3.51 6.35 -14.03
C SER A 231 -2.39 6.67 -15.03
N TYR A 232 -2.08 5.79 -15.98
CA TYR A 232 -0.96 5.97 -16.91
C TYR A 232 -1.30 5.68 -18.36
N ARG A 233 -0.62 6.38 -19.26
CA ARG A 233 -0.52 6.04 -20.69
C ARG A 233 0.91 5.66 -21.03
N TYR A 234 1.07 4.59 -21.79
CA TYR A 234 2.37 4.05 -22.15
C TYR A 234 2.67 4.27 -23.63
N GLU A 235 3.95 4.37 -23.97
CA GLU A 235 4.39 4.49 -25.36
C GLU A 235 5.72 3.76 -25.54
N ILE A 236 5.83 3.00 -26.63
CA ILE A 236 7.09 2.39 -27.08
C ILE A 236 7.60 3.26 -28.23
N ILE A 237 8.79 3.83 -28.05
CA ILE A 237 9.43 4.72 -29.01
C ILE A 237 10.73 4.04 -29.44
N LYS A 238 10.75 3.57 -30.68
CA LYS A 238 11.96 3.07 -31.34
C LYS A 238 12.49 4.18 -32.24
N PRO A 239 13.62 4.84 -31.92
CA PRO A 239 14.21 5.85 -32.79
C PRO A 239 14.59 5.25 -34.16
N GLU A 240 14.43 6.02 -35.22
CA GLU A 240 14.89 5.63 -36.57
C GLU A 240 16.41 5.83 -36.76
N THR A 241 17.10 6.42 -35.78
CA THR A 241 18.51 6.79 -35.82
C THR A 241 19.45 5.62 -35.45
N GLU A 242 20.75 5.78 -35.73
CA GLU A 242 21.79 4.73 -35.57
C GLU A 242 22.03 4.22 -34.14
N LEU A 243 21.42 4.83 -33.12
CA LEU A 243 21.45 4.27 -31.77
C LEU A 243 20.42 3.14 -31.74
N GLU A 244 20.88 1.89 -31.80
CA GLU A 244 20.06 0.70 -31.56
C GLU A 244 19.51 0.76 -30.12
N SER A 245 18.42 1.50 -29.92
CA SER A 245 17.78 1.73 -28.63
C SER A 245 16.27 1.66 -28.74
N VAL A 246 15.61 1.47 -27.60
CA VAL A 246 14.16 1.61 -27.46
C VAL A 246 13.86 2.30 -26.16
N THR A 247 12.94 3.26 -26.22
CA THR A 247 12.43 4.00 -25.06
C THR A 247 11.01 3.54 -24.78
N ILE A 248 10.69 3.32 -23.51
CA ILE A 248 9.33 3.07 -23.05
C ILE A 248 8.97 4.17 -22.06
N THR A 249 7.92 4.92 -22.33
CA THR A 249 7.44 5.94 -21.39
C THR A 249 6.17 5.49 -20.68
N ALA A 250 6.01 5.90 -19.42
CA ALA A 250 4.74 5.90 -18.69
C ALA A 250 4.44 7.33 -18.27
N ARG A 251 3.52 7.94 -19.00
CA ARG A 251 3.01 9.28 -18.72
C ARG A 251 1.90 9.17 -17.68
N SER A 252 2.08 9.82 -16.54
CA SER A 252 1.01 9.97 -15.57
C SER A 252 -0.14 10.81 -16.13
N LYS A 253 -1.37 10.38 -15.85
CA LYS A 253 -2.60 11.15 -16.06
C LYS A 253 -2.94 12.01 -14.85
N ASP A 254 -2.36 11.70 -13.69
CA ASP A 254 -2.52 12.42 -12.43
C ASP A 254 -1.34 13.37 -12.20
N ARG A 255 -1.61 14.57 -11.70
CA ARG A 255 -0.59 15.56 -11.35
C ARG A 255 0.11 15.26 -10.03
N GLU A 256 -0.43 14.37 -9.23
CA GLU A 256 0.13 13.96 -7.93
C GLU A 256 1.03 12.74 -8.04
N LEU A 257 1.08 12.09 -9.21
CA LEU A 257 1.91 10.93 -9.46
C LEU A 257 3.13 11.26 -10.35
N PRO A 258 4.27 10.56 -10.18
CA PRO A 258 5.44 10.72 -11.03
C PRO A 258 5.22 10.13 -12.42
N SER A 259 6.05 10.53 -13.39
CA SER A 259 6.13 9.87 -14.70
C SER A 259 7.46 9.14 -14.85
N TYR A 260 7.51 8.17 -15.77
CA TYR A 260 8.63 7.27 -15.91
C TYR A 260 9.09 7.14 -17.36
N THR A 261 10.38 6.96 -17.56
CA THR A 261 10.99 6.62 -18.85
C THR A 261 12.02 5.52 -18.64
N ALA A 262 11.80 4.38 -19.28
CA ALA A 262 12.82 3.36 -19.45
C ALA A 262 13.49 3.51 -20.80
N ALA A 263 14.77 3.17 -20.86
CA ALA A 263 15.47 3.02 -22.13
C ALA A 263 16.35 1.77 -22.08
N LEU A 264 16.42 1.10 -23.23
CA LEU A 264 17.35 0.02 -23.49
C LEU A 264 18.27 0.45 -24.62
N PHE A 265 19.56 0.18 -24.46
CA PHE A 265 20.59 0.45 -25.45
C PHE A 265 21.32 -0.83 -25.80
N VAL A 266 21.61 -1.05 -27.06
CA VAL A 266 22.57 -2.07 -27.46
C VAL A 266 23.97 -1.56 -27.13
N THR A 267 24.74 -2.42 -26.48
CA THR A 267 26.15 -2.22 -26.18
C THR A 267 26.93 -3.46 -26.60
N GLU A 268 28.25 -3.34 -26.72
CA GLU A 268 29.13 -4.43 -27.07
C GLU A 268 30.08 -4.69 -25.91
N VAL A 269 30.01 -5.90 -25.34
CA VAL A 269 30.90 -6.35 -24.26
C VAL A 269 31.63 -7.58 -24.78
N ASP A 270 32.96 -7.53 -24.80
CA ASP A 270 33.83 -8.61 -25.30
C ASP A 270 33.49 -9.08 -26.73
N GLY A 271 33.09 -8.16 -27.61
CA GLY A 271 32.72 -8.47 -28.99
C GLY A 271 31.30 -9.03 -29.17
N ASN A 272 30.52 -9.16 -28.09
CA ASN A 272 29.14 -9.64 -28.14
C ASN A 272 28.16 -8.48 -27.90
N LYS A 273 27.20 -8.33 -28.82
CA LYS A 273 26.08 -7.40 -28.64
C LYS A 273 25.20 -7.87 -27.48
N THR A 274 24.98 -6.98 -26.53
CA THR A 274 24.07 -7.16 -25.38
C THR A 274 23.25 -5.89 -25.18
N THR A 275 22.33 -5.90 -24.23
CA THR A 275 21.49 -4.74 -23.90
C THR A 275 21.77 -4.26 -22.49
N VAL A 276 21.95 -2.95 -22.32
CA VAL A 276 21.92 -2.27 -21.02
C VAL A 276 20.62 -1.48 -20.91
N GLY A 277 20.05 -1.38 -19.71
CA GLY A 277 18.74 -0.78 -19.51
C GLY A 277 18.51 -0.24 -18.12
N GLY A 278 17.62 0.74 -18.01
CA GLY A 278 17.25 1.34 -16.73
C GLY A 278 15.98 2.16 -16.83
N ILE A 279 15.36 2.40 -15.68
CA ILE A 279 14.10 3.14 -15.55
C ILE A 279 14.37 4.40 -14.75
N CYS A 280 14.05 5.56 -15.32
CA CYS A 280 14.14 6.84 -14.66
C CYS A 280 12.74 7.32 -14.26
N ALA A 281 12.58 7.76 -13.01
CA ALA A 281 11.36 8.36 -12.49
C ALA A 281 11.57 9.86 -12.26
N THR A 282 10.55 10.69 -12.51
CA THR A 282 10.60 12.10 -12.11
C THR A 282 10.75 12.22 -10.59
N ASN A 283 11.60 13.14 -10.13
CA ASN A 283 11.83 13.35 -8.69
C ASN A 283 10.60 13.96 -7.99
N GLU A 284 9.79 14.70 -8.76
CA GLU A 284 8.53 15.30 -8.32
C GLU A 284 7.38 14.76 -9.19
N PRO A 285 6.13 14.83 -8.70
CA PRO A 285 4.95 14.52 -9.50
C PRO A 285 4.91 15.26 -10.84
N SER A 286 4.55 14.55 -11.91
CA SER A 286 4.60 15.09 -13.28
C SER A 286 3.73 14.30 -14.23
N THR A 287 3.05 15.00 -15.14
CA THR A 287 2.31 14.43 -16.30
C THR A 287 3.15 14.40 -17.58
N SER A 288 4.46 14.65 -17.47
CA SER A 288 5.43 14.55 -18.56
C SER A 288 6.54 13.57 -18.18
N PRO A 289 6.81 12.54 -19.00
CA PRO A 289 7.91 11.62 -18.77
C PRO A 289 9.26 12.33 -18.77
N PRO A 290 10.27 11.80 -18.05
CA PRO A 290 11.65 12.20 -18.24
C PRO A 290 12.07 12.08 -19.71
N ALA A 291 13.02 12.91 -20.15
CA ALA A 291 13.67 12.68 -21.44
C ALA A 291 14.35 11.29 -21.48
N THR A 292 14.64 10.79 -22.69
CA THR A 292 15.35 9.51 -22.84
C THR A 292 16.67 9.55 -22.06
N PRO A 293 16.93 8.58 -21.17
CA PRO A 293 18.21 8.43 -20.46
C PRO A 293 19.39 8.31 -21.41
N THR A 294 20.62 8.46 -20.90
CA THR A 294 21.86 8.24 -21.67
C THR A 294 22.69 7.14 -21.06
N VAL A 295 23.73 6.67 -21.77
CA VAL A 295 24.70 5.69 -21.27
C VAL A 295 26.06 6.37 -21.06
N SER A 296 26.70 6.13 -19.92
CA SER A 296 27.93 6.80 -19.48
C SER A 296 29.17 6.51 -20.36
N SER A 297 29.37 5.26 -20.77
CA SER A 297 30.50 4.81 -21.61
C SER A 297 30.26 3.40 -22.16
N ASN A 298 31.04 2.97 -23.17
CA ASN A 298 30.95 1.61 -23.71
C ASN A 298 31.67 0.56 -22.85
N GLU A 299 32.67 0.95 -22.04
CA GLU A 299 33.49 0.01 -21.25
C GLU A 299 32.82 -0.39 -19.93
N SER A 300 32.00 0.50 -19.35
CA SER A 300 31.13 0.23 -18.20
C SER A 300 29.80 0.95 -18.41
N PRO A 301 28.91 0.37 -19.23
CA PRO A 301 27.67 1.03 -19.60
C PRO A 301 26.74 1.12 -18.40
N GLU A 302 26.53 2.35 -17.92
CA GLU A 302 25.57 2.67 -16.86
C GLU A 302 24.53 3.66 -17.37
N ILE A 303 23.30 3.48 -16.93
CA ILE A 303 22.19 4.36 -17.30
C ILE A 303 22.26 5.65 -16.48
N GLN A 304 22.18 6.77 -17.18
CA GLN A 304 22.18 8.10 -16.61
C GLN A 304 20.84 8.76 -16.87
N CYS A 305 20.11 9.02 -15.80
CA CYS A 305 18.84 9.73 -15.86
C CYS A 305 19.05 11.23 -16.09
N PRO A 306 18.17 11.89 -16.87
CA PRO A 306 18.24 13.33 -17.05
C PRO A 306 17.96 14.09 -15.74
N VAL A 307 18.39 15.35 -15.69
CA VAL A 307 18.12 16.25 -14.56
C VAL A 307 16.62 16.29 -14.24
N GLY A 308 16.29 16.22 -12.94
CA GLY A 308 14.90 16.16 -12.47
C GLY A 308 14.31 14.75 -12.43
N SER A 309 15.13 13.72 -12.70
CA SER A 309 14.76 12.32 -12.55
C SER A 309 15.87 11.50 -11.90
N SER A 310 15.49 10.37 -11.31
CA SER A 310 16.40 9.44 -10.63
C SER A 310 16.21 8.03 -11.17
N LEU A 311 17.31 7.26 -11.18
CA LEU A 311 17.29 5.85 -11.56
C LEU A 311 16.56 5.06 -10.48
N LEU A 312 15.66 4.16 -10.89
CA LEU A 312 15.04 3.19 -10.00
C LEU A 312 15.93 1.95 -9.91
N GLU A 313 16.19 1.50 -8.68
CA GLU A 313 16.87 0.24 -8.38
C GLU A 313 15.96 -0.98 -8.53
#